data_AF-A0A9D5V5P3-F1
#
_entry.id   AF-A0A9D5V5P3-F1
#
_cell.length_a   1.000
_cell.length_b   1.000
_cell.length_c   1.000
_cell.angle_alpha   90.00
_cell.angle_beta   90.00
_cell.angle_gamma   90.00
#
_symmetry.space_group_name_H-M   'P 1'
#
loop_
_entity.id
_entity.type
_entity.pdbx_description
1 polymer ?
#
loop_
_entity_poly.entity_id
_entity_poly.type
_entity_poly.pdbx_seq_one_letter_code
_entity_poly.pdbx_strand_id
1 'polypeptide(L)'
;MLFLKGRSGKKQETKGSSALAIPTPPLAGMEYAEIPDIPDPVPISTIHKQLTMLVQEAKCERMEFALPLIESLRMTLALDHATGATPPGTLTAKSWLGLLNQWENQLTQLPERQRRFSKSFFRDLASRLEKEASPLFPILLELVEMLEMASPGGLVVRN
;
A
#
# COMPACT_ATOMS: atom_id res chain seq x y z
N MET A 1 -70.78 -25.04 3.72
CA MET A 1 -71.54 -24.96 4.99
C MET A 1 -70.56 -24.54 6.09
N LEU A 2 -70.57 -23.29 6.54
CA LEU A 2 -71.32 -22.74 7.70
C LEU A 2 -70.52 -22.83 9.02
N PHE A 3 -69.88 -21.71 9.42
CA PHE A 3 -70.06 -20.94 10.68
C PHE A 3 -70.25 -21.72 12.02
N LEU A 4 -69.60 -21.46 13.18
CA LEU A 4 -69.43 -20.19 13.93
C LEU A 4 -68.73 -20.44 15.31
N LYS A 5 -67.98 -19.43 15.81
CA LYS A 5 -68.06 -18.81 17.18
C LYS A 5 -67.59 -19.63 18.41
N GLY A 6 -66.99 -19.07 19.48
CA GLY A 6 -66.76 -17.69 19.93
C GLY A 6 -65.79 -17.67 21.15
N ARG A 7 -65.08 -16.56 21.38
CA ARG A 7 -65.32 -15.49 22.40
C ARG A 7 -64.79 -15.75 23.83
N SER A 8 -63.80 -14.92 24.20
CA SER A 8 -63.82 -13.94 25.32
C SER A 8 -63.15 -14.29 26.67
N GLY A 9 -62.05 -13.58 26.95
CA GLY A 9 -61.96 -12.71 28.14
C GLY A 9 -61.01 -13.15 29.28
N LYS A 10 -59.94 -12.39 29.52
CA LYS A 10 -59.80 -11.42 30.63
C LYS A 10 -58.33 -11.08 30.89
N LYS A 11 -58.08 -9.79 31.12
CA LYS A 11 -56.85 -9.21 31.65
C LYS A 11 -56.62 -9.69 33.08
N GLN A 12 -55.37 -9.95 33.44
CA GLN A 12 -54.89 -9.79 34.81
C GLN A 12 -53.51 -9.13 34.82
N GLU A 13 -53.48 -8.04 35.56
CA GLU A 13 -52.37 -7.14 35.84
C GLU A 13 -51.67 -7.65 37.10
N THR A 14 -50.36 -7.89 37.06
CA THR A 14 -49.54 -8.01 38.26
C THR A 14 -48.47 -6.92 38.23
N LYS A 15 -48.72 -5.91 39.07
CA LYS A 15 -47.75 -4.93 39.56
C LYS A 15 -46.69 -5.64 40.40
N GLY A 16 -45.45 -5.16 40.33
CA GLY A 16 -44.51 -5.28 41.45
C GLY A 16 -43.07 -5.67 41.08
N SER A 17 -42.24 -4.65 40.92
CA SER A 17 -40.83 -4.57 41.35
C SER A 17 -39.86 -5.69 40.98
N SER A 18 -38.91 -5.39 40.09
CA SER A 18 -37.61 -4.85 40.53
C SER A 18 -36.80 -4.44 39.30
N ALA A 19 -36.78 -3.14 39.02
CA ALA A 19 -35.84 -2.57 38.06
C ALA A 19 -34.46 -2.59 38.70
N LEU A 20 -33.60 -3.50 38.23
CA LEU A 20 -32.16 -3.38 38.41
C LEU A 20 -31.73 -2.13 37.65
N ALA A 21 -31.67 -1.02 38.37
CA ALA A 21 -31.06 0.22 37.93
C ALA A 21 -29.57 -0.05 37.74
N ILE A 22 -29.18 -0.41 36.52
CA ILE A 22 -27.79 -0.28 36.08
C ILE A 22 -27.53 1.22 36.03
N PRO A 23 -26.56 1.77 36.78
CA PRO A 23 -26.20 3.17 36.63
C PRO A 23 -25.60 3.35 35.23
N THR A 24 -26.38 3.94 34.33
CA THR A 24 -25.88 4.46 33.06
C THR A 24 -24.94 5.62 33.40
N PRO A 25 -23.63 5.55 33.09
CA PRO A 25 -22.81 6.74 33.18
C PRO A 25 -23.33 7.79 32.17
N PRO A 26 -23.30 9.09 32.51
CA PRO A 26 -23.70 10.14 31.59
C PRO A 26 -22.78 10.12 30.36
N LEU A 27 -23.37 10.14 29.16
CA LEU A 27 -22.69 10.40 27.89
C LEU A 27 -22.19 11.86 27.89
N ALA A 28 -21.15 12.13 28.67
CA ALA A 28 -20.38 13.36 28.63
C ALA A 28 -19.17 13.12 27.71
N GLY A 29 -19.19 13.74 26.53
CA GLY A 29 -17.99 13.90 25.69
C GLY A 29 -17.45 12.62 25.06
N MET A 30 -18.25 11.93 24.23
CA MET A 30 -17.64 11.17 23.15
C MET A 30 -17.23 12.17 22.07
N GLU A 31 -16.00 12.68 22.19
CA GLU A 31 -15.26 13.15 21.02
C GLU A 31 -15.26 11.98 20.04
N TYR A 32 -16.03 12.10 18.95
CA TYR A 32 -15.86 11.23 17.81
C TYR A 32 -14.39 11.41 17.41
N ALA A 33 -13.55 10.40 17.68
CA ALA A 33 -12.24 10.34 17.08
C ALA A 33 -12.46 10.57 15.58
N GLU A 34 -11.94 11.68 15.06
CA GLU A 34 -11.97 12.01 13.64
C GLU A 34 -11.54 10.74 12.91
N ILE A 35 -12.47 10.13 12.17
CA ILE A 35 -12.12 9.03 11.27
C ILE A 35 -11.09 9.65 10.34
N PRO A 36 -9.82 9.19 10.35
CA PRO A 36 -8.82 9.78 9.48
C PRO A 36 -9.36 9.68 8.06
N ASP A 37 -9.43 10.85 7.41
CA ASP A 37 -9.88 11.04 6.05
C ASP A 37 -9.26 9.94 5.18
N ILE A 38 -10.07 9.00 4.70
CA ILE A 38 -9.56 7.88 3.91
C ILE A 38 -9.03 8.51 2.64
N PRO A 39 -7.71 8.49 2.38
CA PRO A 39 -7.17 9.18 1.22
C PRO A 39 -7.81 8.59 -0.04
N ASP A 40 -8.27 9.47 -0.92
CA ASP A 40 -8.90 9.08 -2.18
C ASP A 40 -8.04 8.04 -2.91
N PRO A 41 -8.67 7.01 -3.52
CA PRO A 41 -7.92 5.97 -4.20
C PRO A 41 -7.06 6.57 -5.31
N VAL A 42 -5.74 6.37 -5.23
CA VAL A 42 -4.80 6.90 -6.21
C VAL A 42 -5.13 6.31 -7.59
N PRO A 43 -5.42 7.15 -8.60
CA PRO A 43 -5.81 6.64 -9.90
C PRO A 43 -4.62 5.98 -10.59
N ILE A 44 -4.89 4.88 -11.31
CA ILE A 44 -3.88 4.10 -12.06
C ILE A 44 -3.09 4.96 -13.05
N SER A 45 -3.74 5.99 -13.61
CA SER A 45 -3.11 6.96 -14.51
C SER A 45 -1.99 7.75 -13.84
N THR A 46 -2.04 7.98 -12.52
CA THR A 46 -0.95 8.61 -11.75
C THR A 46 0.26 7.70 -11.69
N ILE A 47 0.08 6.41 -11.42
CA ILE A 47 1.17 5.42 -11.42
C ILE A 47 1.84 5.34 -12.79
N HIS A 48 1.06 5.26 -13.87
CA HIS A 48 1.63 5.24 -15.22
C HIS A 48 2.39 6.53 -15.58
N LYS A 49 1.86 7.69 -15.17
CA LYS A 49 2.55 8.97 -15.35
C LYS A 49 3.87 8.98 -14.58
N GLN A 50 3.87 8.57 -13.31
CA GLN A 50 5.08 8.50 -12.49
C GLN A 50 6.11 7.56 -13.11
N LEU A 51 5.74 6.33 -13.50
CA LEU A 51 6.65 5.40 -14.19
C LEU A 51 7.20 5.99 -15.50
N THR A 52 6.38 6.71 -16.26
CA THR A 52 6.82 7.38 -17.50
C THR A 52 7.82 8.51 -17.19
N MET A 53 7.59 9.29 -16.13
CA MET A 53 8.55 10.29 -15.68
C MET A 53 9.86 9.65 -15.26
N LEU A 54 9.84 8.56 -14.49
CA LEU A 54 11.06 7.83 -14.09
C LEU A 54 11.87 7.39 -15.31
N VAL A 55 11.21 6.82 -16.34
CA VAL A 55 11.88 6.43 -17.58
C VAL A 55 12.49 7.63 -18.30
N GLN A 56 11.76 8.74 -18.37
CA GLN A 56 12.25 9.96 -19.04
C GLN A 56 13.44 10.56 -18.31
N GLU A 57 13.40 10.63 -16.98
CA GLU A 57 14.51 11.12 -16.17
C GLU A 57 15.74 10.22 -16.29
N ALA A 58 15.57 8.90 -16.23
CA ALA A 58 16.66 7.95 -16.46
C ALA A 58 17.32 8.15 -17.83
N LYS A 59 16.53 8.46 -18.87
CA LYS A 59 17.07 8.80 -20.20
C LYS A 59 17.81 10.14 -20.21
N CYS A 60 17.25 11.17 -19.60
CA CYS A 60 17.85 12.50 -19.50
C CYS A 60 19.21 12.45 -18.77
N GLU A 61 19.30 11.68 -17.69
CA GLU A 61 20.53 11.50 -16.92
C GLU A 61 21.48 10.44 -17.50
N ARG A 62 21.12 9.84 -18.65
CA ARG A 62 21.90 8.77 -19.31
C ARG A 62 22.15 7.56 -18.39
N MET A 63 21.20 7.28 -17.50
CA MET A 63 21.19 6.14 -16.60
C MET A 63 20.64 4.90 -17.32
N GLU A 64 21.39 4.40 -18.31
CA GLU A 64 20.97 3.26 -19.15
C GLU A 64 20.60 2.02 -18.33
N PHE A 65 21.28 1.79 -17.21
CA PHE A 65 20.98 0.68 -16.32
C PHE A 65 19.71 0.87 -15.47
N ALA A 66 19.27 2.10 -15.22
CA ALA A 66 18.02 2.31 -14.48
C ALA A 66 16.80 1.87 -15.30
N LEU A 67 16.90 1.87 -16.64
CA LEU A 67 15.82 1.49 -17.54
C LEU A 67 15.30 0.07 -17.33
N PRO A 68 16.13 -1.00 -17.31
CA PRO A 68 15.65 -2.36 -17.04
C PRO A 68 15.04 -2.54 -15.63
N LEU A 69 15.51 -1.79 -14.63
CA LEU A 69 14.92 -1.81 -13.28
C LEU A 69 13.53 -1.17 -13.26
N ILE A 70 13.37 -0.04 -13.94
CA ILE A 70 12.07 0.65 -14.05
C ILE A 70 11.10 -0.17 -14.92
N GLU A 71 11.60 -0.81 -15.98
CA GLU A 71 10.78 -1.63 -16.88
C GLU A 71 10.27 -2.91 -16.21
N SER A 72 11.10 -3.57 -15.40
CA SER A 72 10.67 -4.73 -14.60
C SER A 72 9.58 -4.35 -13.59
N LEU A 73 9.70 -3.20 -12.94
CA LEU A 73 8.64 -2.65 -12.08
C LEU A 73 7.34 -2.41 -12.86
N ARG A 74 7.45 -1.76 -14.02
CA ARG A 74 6.30 -1.46 -14.90
C ARG A 74 5.56 -2.74 -15.31
N MET A 75 6.30 -3.76 -15.74
CA MET A 75 5.72 -5.05 -16.12
C MET A 75 5.07 -5.76 -14.94
N THR A 76 5.72 -5.78 -13.78
CA THR A 76 5.22 -6.45 -12.58
C THR A 76 3.91 -5.81 -12.11
N LEU A 77 3.85 -4.47 -12.05
CA LEU A 77 2.63 -3.74 -11.71
C LEU A 77 1.51 -3.97 -12.73
N ALA A 78 1.84 -4.02 -14.03
CA ALA A 78 0.86 -4.29 -15.08
C ALA A 78 0.27 -5.71 -14.97
N LEU A 79 1.10 -6.71 -14.64
CA LEU A 79 0.68 -8.08 -14.45
C LEU A 79 -0.25 -8.22 -13.24
N ASP A 80 0.11 -7.64 -12.10
CA ASP A 80 -0.74 -7.68 -10.90
C ASP A 80 -2.07 -6.96 -11.14
N HIS A 81 -2.03 -5.78 -11.76
CA HIS A 81 -3.25 -5.06 -12.09
C HIS A 81 -4.16 -5.83 -13.07
N ALA A 82 -3.59 -6.57 -14.03
CA ALA A 82 -4.37 -7.40 -14.94
C ALA A 82 -5.16 -8.52 -14.23
N THR A 83 -4.76 -8.91 -13.01
CA THR A 83 -5.51 -9.87 -12.19
C THR A 83 -6.70 -9.25 -11.46
N GLY A 84 -6.86 -7.92 -11.49
CA GLY A 84 -8.04 -7.19 -11.02
C GLY A 84 -8.24 -7.12 -9.50
N ALA A 85 -7.38 -7.77 -8.70
CA ALA A 85 -7.52 -7.85 -7.25
C ALA A 85 -6.61 -6.88 -6.48
N THR A 86 -5.61 -6.27 -7.12
CA THR A 86 -4.60 -5.42 -6.47
C THR A 86 -4.87 -3.93 -6.68
N PRO A 87 -4.88 -3.12 -5.60
CA PRO A 87 -4.90 -1.68 -5.72
C PRO A 87 -3.76 -1.12 -6.59
N PRO A 88 -3.96 0.04 -7.23
CA PRO A 88 -2.93 0.66 -8.07
C PRO A 88 -1.67 0.99 -7.26
N GLY A 89 -0.50 0.64 -7.80
CA GLY A 89 0.78 0.87 -7.13
C GLY A 89 1.11 -0.12 -6.01
N THR A 90 0.26 -1.13 -5.79
CA THR A 90 0.55 -2.24 -4.88
C THR A 90 0.91 -3.48 -5.67
N LEU A 91 1.67 -4.37 -5.04
CA LEU A 91 2.08 -5.65 -5.59
C LEU A 91 1.59 -6.79 -4.70
N THR A 92 1.21 -7.91 -5.30
CA THR A 92 1.00 -9.15 -4.55
C THR A 92 2.33 -9.63 -3.96
N ALA A 93 2.29 -10.37 -2.86
CA ALA A 93 3.51 -10.92 -2.25
C ALA A 93 4.33 -11.77 -3.25
N LYS A 94 3.64 -12.50 -4.14
CA LYS A 94 4.30 -13.32 -5.17
C LYS A 94 5.03 -12.46 -6.20
N SER A 95 4.37 -11.42 -6.71
CA SER A 95 4.94 -10.53 -7.72
C SER A 95 6.03 -9.64 -7.14
N TRP A 96 5.88 -9.23 -5.87
CA TRP A 96 6.92 -8.56 -5.10
C TRP A 96 8.19 -9.40 -5.01
N LEU A 97 8.10 -10.66 -4.56
CA LEU A 97 9.26 -11.56 -4.51
C LEU A 97 9.87 -11.80 -5.90
N GLY A 98 9.05 -11.91 -6.93
CA GLY A 98 9.51 -12.03 -8.32
C GLY A 98 10.32 -10.80 -8.77
N LEU A 99 9.82 -9.60 -8.46
CA LEU A 99 10.48 -8.34 -8.77
C LEU A 99 11.82 -8.21 -8.04
N LEU A 100 11.87 -8.50 -6.74
CA LEU A 100 13.11 -8.44 -5.96
C LEU A 100 14.17 -9.40 -6.53
N ASN A 101 13.80 -10.65 -6.82
CA ASN A 101 14.72 -11.60 -7.44
C ASN A 101 15.21 -11.10 -8.81
N GLN A 102 14.36 -10.47 -9.61
CA GLN A 102 14.75 -9.91 -10.90
C GLN A 102 15.72 -8.75 -10.73
N TRP A 103 15.45 -7.83 -9.80
CA TRP A 103 16.34 -6.71 -9.48
C TRP A 103 17.68 -7.21 -8.94
N GLU A 104 17.70 -8.14 -8.00
CA GLU A 104 18.93 -8.72 -7.47
C GLU A 104 19.80 -9.32 -8.58
N ASN A 105 19.21 -10.10 -9.48
CA ASN A 105 19.90 -10.65 -10.64
C ASN A 105 20.46 -9.58 -11.58
N GLN A 106 19.77 -8.44 -11.73
CA GLN A 106 20.26 -7.30 -12.52
C GLN A 106 21.39 -6.54 -11.80
N LEU A 107 21.28 -6.35 -10.48
CA LEU A 107 22.25 -5.63 -9.66
C LEU A 107 23.57 -6.39 -9.44
N THR A 108 23.51 -7.72 -9.37
CA THR A 108 24.70 -8.57 -9.23
C THR A 108 25.59 -8.51 -10.47
N GLN A 109 25.01 -8.31 -11.66
CA GLN A 109 25.74 -8.19 -12.93
C GLN A 109 26.39 -6.81 -13.13
N LEU A 110 26.06 -5.83 -12.29
CA LEU A 110 26.56 -4.49 -12.45
C LEU A 110 28.00 -4.29 -11.95
N PRO A 111 28.81 -3.50 -12.69
CA PRO A 111 30.01 -2.90 -12.14
C PRO A 111 29.69 -1.99 -10.94
N GLU A 112 30.55 -2.02 -9.93
CA GLU A 112 30.37 -1.26 -8.68
C GLU A 112 30.14 0.24 -8.91
N ARG A 113 30.86 0.83 -9.86
CA ARG A 113 30.72 2.24 -10.22
C ARG A 113 29.29 2.56 -10.67
N GLN A 114 28.68 1.69 -11.47
CA GLN A 114 27.31 1.88 -11.95
C GLN A 114 26.30 1.71 -10.81
N ARG A 115 26.50 0.73 -9.91
CA ARG A 115 25.67 0.60 -8.70
C ARG A 115 25.66 1.86 -7.85
N ARG A 116 26.82 2.49 -7.62
CA ARG A 116 26.92 3.73 -6.84
C ARG A 116 26.16 4.89 -7.48
N PHE A 117 26.25 5.06 -8.80
CA PHE A 117 25.48 6.09 -9.50
C PHE A 117 23.99 5.82 -9.50
N SER A 118 23.57 4.57 -9.78
CA SER A 118 22.17 4.17 -9.72
C SER A 118 21.59 4.37 -8.31
N LYS A 119 22.35 4.07 -7.25
CA LYS A 119 21.94 4.36 -5.87
C LYS A 119 21.61 5.83 -5.66
N SER A 120 22.50 6.73 -6.08
CA SER A 120 22.27 8.18 -5.94
C SER A 120 21.01 8.61 -6.70
N PHE A 121 20.89 8.17 -7.94
CA PHE A 121 19.74 8.45 -8.81
C PHE A 121 18.41 8.00 -8.17
N PHE A 122 18.32 6.75 -7.76
CA PHE A 122 17.09 6.22 -7.16
C PHE A 122 16.81 6.80 -5.78
N ARG A 123 17.83 7.17 -5.00
CA ARG A 123 17.65 7.86 -3.70
C ARG A 123 17.05 9.25 -3.89
N ASP A 124 17.54 10.02 -4.86
CA ASP A 124 17.02 11.35 -5.16
C ASP A 124 15.58 11.27 -5.68
N LEU A 125 15.27 10.25 -6.50
CA LEU A 125 13.91 9.93 -6.92
C LEU A 125 12.98 9.56 -5.76
N ALA A 126 13.42 8.64 -4.89
CA ALA A 126 12.62 8.22 -3.74
C ALA A 126 12.29 9.43 -2.84
N SER A 127 13.25 10.32 -2.59
CA SER A 127 13.02 11.54 -1.78
C SER A 127 11.98 12.51 -2.38
N ARG A 128 11.84 12.53 -3.71
CA ARG A 128 10.81 13.34 -4.40
C ARG A 128 9.45 12.67 -4.29
N LEU A 129 9.41 11.36 -4.54
CA LEU A 129 8.18 10.58 -4.43
C LEU A 129 7.63 10.52 -3.00
N GLU A 130 8.50 10.57 -1.99
CA GLU A 130 8.12 10.70 -0.58
C GLU A 130 7.32 11.99 -0.34
N LYS A 131 7.82 13.12 -0.85
CA LYS A 131 7.15 14.44 -0.73
C LYS A 131 5.81 14.47 -1.47
N GLU A 132 5.69 13.70 -2.54
CA GLU A 132 4.46 13.55 -3.32
C GLU A 132 3.50 12.50 -2.73
N ALA A 133 3.85 11.83 -1.63
CA ALA A 133 3.12 10.70 -1.05
C ALA A 133 2.78 9.62 -2.10
N SER A 134 3.72 9.37 -3.03
CA SER A 134 3.51 8.43 -4.13
C SER A 134 3.42 6.98 -3.62
N PRO A 135 2.53 6.14 -4.19
CA PRO A 135 2.48 4.71 -3.86
C PRO A 135 3.74 3.95 -4.28
N LEU A 136 4.54 4.51 -5.19
CA LEU A 136 5.78 3.89 -5.65
C LEU A 136 6.95 4.13 -4.71
N PHE A 137 6.84 5.08 -3.77
CA PHE A 137 7.87 5.38 -2.79
C PHE A 137 8.41 4.14 -2.05
N PRO A 138 7.58 3.31 -1.38
CA PRO A 138 8.08 2.14 -0.67
C PRO A 138 8.80 1.14 -1.58
N ILE A 139 8.35 1.01 -2.83
CA ILE A 139 8.94 0.11 -3.82
C ILE A 139 10.32 0.60 -4.26
N LEU A 140 10.46 1.91 -4.52
CA LEU A 140 11.76 2.50 -4.87
C LEU A 140 12.72 2.55 -3.68
N LEU A 141 12.21 2.73 -2.46
CA LEU A 141 13.03 2.69 -1.26
C LEU A 141 13.71 1.34 -1.11
N GLU A 142 12.97 0.24 -1.30
CA GLU A 142 13.54 -1.11 -1.27
C GLU A 142 14.65 -1.28 -2.33
N LEU A 143 14.45 -0.78 -3.55
CA LEU A 143 15.47 -0.83 -4.60
C LEU A 143 16.75 -0.10 -4.17
N VAL A 144 16.63 1.04 -3.48
CA VAL A 144 17.77 1.78 -2.93
C VAL A 144 18.47 0.98 -1.85
N GLU A 145 17.73 0.30 -0.97
CA GLU A 145 18.30 -0.59 0.05
C GLU A 145 19.06 -1.77 -0.57
N MET A 146 18.50 -2.41 -1.60
CA MET A 146 19.19 -3.48 -2.34
C MET A 146 20.49 -2.99 -2.99
N LEU A 147 20.48 -1.80 -3.58
CA LEU A 147 21.67 -1.16 -4.15
C LEU A 147 22.73 -0.84 -3.09
N GLU A 148 22.31 -0.57 -1.86
CA GLU A 148 23.19 -0.33 -0.70
C GLU A 148 23.83 -1.62 -0.21
N MET A 149 23.06 -2.70 -0.08
CA MET A 149 23.57 -4.02 0.33
C MET A 149 24.48 -4.66 -0.74
N ALA A 150 24.19 -4.43 -2.02
CA ALA A 150 25.01 -4.93 -3.13
C ALA A 150 26.35 -4.17 -3.31
N SER A 151 26.57 -3.08 -2.57
CA SER A 151 27.83 -2.35 -2.58
C SER A 151 28.81 -3.00 -1.58
N PRO A 152 30.04 -3.35 -1.96
CA PRO A 152 31.00 -4.05 -1.09
C PRO A 152 31.47 -3.25 0.14
N GLY A 153 31.02 -2.00 0.32
CA GLY A 153 31.19 -1.21 1.54
C GLY A 153 29.94 -1.10 2.43
N GLY A 154 28.84 -1.78 2.06
CA GLY A 154 27.53 -1.72 2.73
C GLY A 154 27.31 -2.74 3.84
N LEU A 155 28.35 -3.48 4.25
CA LEU A 155 28.36 -4.31 5.44
C LEU A 155 28.43 -3.42 6.70
N VAL A 156 27.43 -2.56 6.89
CA VAL A 156 27.06 -2.09 8.23
C VAL A 156 26.10 -3.13 8.76
N VAL A 157 26.67 -4.04 9.55
CA VAL A 157 25.96 -5.02 10.37
C VAL A 157 24.83 -4.31 11.12
N ARG A 158 23.58 -4.53 10.70
CA ARG A 158 22.41 -4.25 11.54
C ARG A 158 22.34 -5.39 12.56
N ASN A 159 22.91 -5.14 13.74
CA ASN A 159 22.60 -5.89 14.97
C ASN A 159 21.30 -5.37 15.57
#